data_AF-A0A7C4DX65-F1
#
_entry.id   AF-A0A7C4DX65-F1
#
_cell.length_a   1.000
_cell.length_b   1.000
_cell.length_c   1.000
_cell.angle_alpha   90.00
_cell.angle_beta   90.00
_cell.angle_gamma   90.00
#
_symmetry.space_group_name_H-M   'P 1'
#
loop_
_entity.id
_entity.type
_entity.pdbx_description
1 polymer ?
#
loop_
_entity_poly.entity_id
_entity_poly.type
_entity_poly.pdbx_seq_one_letter_code
_entity_poly.pdbx_strand_id
1 'polypeptide(L)'
;MPEKLLHREKEKADSSNNLKNFINTFICGLPGSGKATLVKHVIKNLNKKVIVTYIDCPVYQTAYSVLKEILPKSEFALCRSNYELIKELLKYARERRFAICFDNFEKLKEK
;
A
#
# COMPACT_ATOMS: atom_id res chain seq x y z
N MET A 1 14.10 -11.18 2.36
CA MET A 1 14.45 -9.74 2.26
C MET A 1 15.80 -9.53 2.93
N PRO A 2 16.66 -8.67 2.39
CA PRO A 2 17.95 -8.36 3.02
C PRO A 2 17.76 -7.62 4.34
N GLU A 3 18.68 -7.84 5.29
CA GLU A 3 18.65 -7.21 6.61
C GLU A 3 19.00 -5.73 6.56
N LYS A 4 19.90 -5.33 5.67
CA LYS A 4 20.33 -3.94 5.46
C LYS A 4 20.12 -3.52 4.02
N LEU A 5 19.75 -2.25 3.83
CA LEU A 5 19.70 -1.56 2.55
C LEU A 5 20.83 -0.53 2.55
N LEU A 6 21.94 -0.87 1.91
CA LEU A 6 23.09 0.03 1.76
C LEU A 6 22.84 1.01 0.61
N HIS A 7 23.37 2.23 0.72
CA HIS A 7 23.36 3.29 -0.31
C HIS A 7 21.96 3.86 -0.63
N ARG A 8 20.94 3.55 0.17
CA ARG A 8 19.56 4.06 0.05
C ARG A 8 19.04 4.67 1.35
N GLU A 9 19.95 5.08 2.23
CA GLU A 9 19.67 5.59 3.57
C GLU A 9 18.81 6.86 3.49
N LYS A 10 19.13 7.76 2.54
CA LYS A 10 18.36 8.99 2.30
C LYS A 10 16.93 8.68 1.84
N GLU A 11 16.77 7.88 0.78
CA GLU A 11 15.46 7.51 0.25
C GLU A 11 14.60 6.80 1.31
N LYS A 12 15.23 5.97 2.14
CA LYS A 12 14.59 5.29 3.26
C LYS A 12 14.11 6.29 4.31
N ALA A 13 14.93 7.27 4.68
CA ALA A 13 14.57 8.31 5.64
C ALA A 13 13.40 9.16 5.12
N ASP A 14 13.47 9.62 3.87
CA ASP A 14 12.45 10.44 3.22
C ASP A 14 11.12 9.68 3.11
N SER A 15 11.16 8.44 2.60
CA SER A 15 9.97 7.58 2.48
C SER A 15 9.35 7.27 3.84
N SER A 16 10.18 7.04 4.86
CA SER A 16 9.69 6.81 6.23
C SER A 16 9.02 8.04 6.81
N ASN A 17 9.58 9.23 6.57
CA ASN A 17 9.01 10.49 7.03
C ASN A 17 7.69 10.79 6.32
N ASN A 18 7.64 10.61 4.99
CA ASN A 18 6.42 10.80 4.22
C ASN A 18 5.30 9.85 4.67
N LEU A 19 5.63 8.57 4.89
CA LEU A 19 4.66 7.58 5.35
C LEU A 19 4.11 7.90 6.75
N LYS A 20 4.96 8.36 7.68
CA LYS A 20 4.53 8.80 9.02
C LYS A 20 3.59 10.00 8.97
N ASN A 21 3.82 10.91 8.02
CA ASN A 21 3.01 12.12 7.84
C ASN A 21 1.84 11.93 6.86
N PHE A 22 1.61 10.71 6.38
CA PHE A 22 0.57 10.38 5.39
C PHE A 22 0.66 11.25 4.11
N ILE A 23 1.88 11.51 3.65
CA ILE A 23 2.15 12.25 2.41
C ILE A 23 2.13 11.25 1.25
N ASN A 24 1.23 11.47 0.29
CA ASN A 24 1.18 10.68 -0.95
C ASN A 24 2.53 10.76 -1.66
N THR A 25 3.15 9.60 -1.86
CA THR A 25 4.51 9.50 -2.42
C THR A 25 4.51 8.60 -3.64
N PHE A 26 5.03 9.11 -4.74
CA PHE A 26 5.24 8.35 -5.96
C PHE A 26 6.71 7.92 -6.06
N ILE A 27 6.96 6.61 -6.21
CA ILE A 27 8.32 6.06 -6.30
C ILE A 27 8.50 5.46 -7.68
N CYS A 28 9.39 6.04 -8.48
CA CYS A 28 9.71 5.59 -9.83
C CYS A 28 11.19 5.22 -9.96
N GLY A 29 11.53 4.52 -11.06
CA GLY A 29 12.89 4.10 -11.37
C GLY A 29 12.92 2.78 -12.13
N LEU A 30 14.09 2.41 -12.63
CA LEU A 30 14.27 1.22 -13.48
C LEU A 30 13.87 -0.09 -12.77
N PRO A 31 13.45 -1.13 -13.51
CA PRO A 31 13.31 -2.48 -12.97
C PRO A 31 14.60 -2.93 -12.29
N GLY A 32 14.50 -3.64 -11.17
CA GLY A 32 15.67 -4.10 -10.42
C GLY A 32 16.36 -3.03 -9.55
N SER A 33 15.94 -1.76 -9.58
CA SER A 33 16.57 -0.71 -8.75
C SER A 33 16.32 -0.85 -7.25
N GLY A 34 15.45 -1.77 -6.82
CA GLY A 34 15.19 -2.03 -5.40
C GLY A 34 14.04 -1.23 -4.77
N LYS A 35 13.18 -0.57 -5.57
CA LYS A 35 12.00 0.19 -5.10
C LYS A 35 11.10 -0.62 -4.16
N ALA A 36 10.67 -1.80 -4.59
CA ALA A 36 9.82 -2.67 -3.78
C ALA A 36 10.52 -3.11 -2.48
N THR A 37 11.83 -3.38 -2.54
CA THR A 37 12.65 -3.72 -1.38
C THR A 37 12.73 -2.55 -0.39
N LEU A 38 12.94 -1.33 -0.88
CA LEU A 38 12.95 -0.10 -0.08
C LEU A 38 11.62 0.07 0.66
N VAL A 39 10.50 0.02 -0.06
CA VAL A 39 9.17 0.21 0.51
C VAL A 39 8.84 -0.85 1.55
N LYS A 40 9.05 -2.13 1.23
CA LYS A 40 8.84 -3.23 2.19
C LYS A 40 9.68 -3.05 3.45
N HIS A 41 10.90 -2.51 3.32
CA HIS A 41 11.78 -2.26 4.46
C HIS A 41 11.32 -1.06 5.30
N VAL A 42 10.80 0.00 4.67
CA VAL A 42 10.17 1.13 5.37
C VAL A 42 8.95 0.67 6.15
N ILE A 43 8.05 -0.10 5.51
CA ILE A 43 6.85 -0.65 6.14
C ILE A 43 7.21 -1.57 7.33
N LYS A 44 8.21 -2.46 7.16
CA LYS A 44 8.66 -3.37 8.23
C LYS A 44 9.18 -2.62 9.47
N ASN A 45 9.82 -1.47 9.29
CA ASN A 45 10.39 -0.66 10.38
C ASN A 45 9.41 0.41 10.91
N LEU A 46 8.19 0.47 10.38
CA LEU A 46 7.20 1.43 10.82
C LEU A 46 6.63 1.03 12.19
N ASN A 47 6.19 2.03 12.94
CA ASN A 47 5.49 1.80 14.20
C ASN A 47 4.21 0.99 13.94
N LYS A 48 3.99 -0.09 14.71
CA LYS A 48 2.80 -0.97 14.62
C LYS A 48 1.46 -0.23 14.76
N LYS A 49 1.47 1.02 15.25
CA LYS A 49 0.27 1.88 15.31
C LYS A 49 -0.20 2.37 13.93
N VAL A 50 0.70 2.46 12.93
CA VAL A 50 0.32 2.89 11.57
C VAL A 50 -0.09 1.67 10.78
N ILE A 51 -1.34 1.64 10.34
CA ILE A 51 -1.88 0.57 9.50
C ILE A 51 -1.44 0.84 8.07
N VAL A 52 -0.71 -0.12 7.49
CA VAL A 52 -0.27 -0.04 6.09
C VAL A 52 -0.63 -1.33 5.37
N THR A 53 -1.33 -1.22 4.26
CA THR A 53 -1.62 -2.34 3.37
C THR A 53 -0.73 -2.27 2.14
N TYR A 54 0.00 -3.35 1.86
CA TYR A 54 0.83 -3.48 0.66
C TYR A 54 0.06 -4.29 -0.39
N ILE A 55 -0.16 -3.70 -1.57
CA ILE A 55 -0.89 -4.32 -2.68
C ILE A 55 0.08 -4.57 -3.83
N ASP A 56 0.20 -5.84 -4.21
CA ASP A 56 0.92 -6.26 -5.41
C ASP A 56 -0.06 -6.23 -6.59
N CYS A 57 -0.09 -5.14 -7.36
CA CYS A 57 -1.05 -4.98 -8.47
C CYS A 57 -0.92 -6.02 -9.59
N PRO A 58 0.26 -6.62 -9.88
CA PRO A 58 0.37 -7.82 -10.68
C PRO A 58 -0.50 -9.00 -10.19
N VAL A 59 -0.70 -9.14 -8.88
CA VAL A 59 -1.56 -10.16 -8.27
C VAL A 59 -3.01 -9.69 -8.23
N TYR A 60 -3.23 -8.46 -7.73
CA TYR A 60 -4.55 -7.84 -7.59
C TYR A 60 -4.82 -6.89 -8.76
N GLN A 61 -5.20 -7.46 -9.90
CA GLN A 61 -5.23 -6.74 -11.18
C GLN A 61 -6.49 -5.90 -11.39
N THR A 62 -7.53 -6.00 -10.55
CA THR A 62 -8.78 -5.26 -10.72
C THR A 62 -9.10 -4.39 -9.51
N ALA A 63 -9.78 -3.27 -9.73
CA ALA A 63 -10.27 -2.40 -8.66
C ALA A 63 -11.03 -3.18 -7.57
N TYR A 64 -11.88 -4.15 -7.97
CA TYR A 64 -12.59 -5.01 -7.03
C TYR A 64 -11.63 -5.81 -6.12
N SER A 65 -10.64 -6.48 -6.73
CA SER A 65 -9.66 -7.29 -5.99
C SER A 65 -8.80 -6.44 -5.04
N VAL A 66 -8.40 -5.25 -5.48
CA VAL A 66 -7.63 -4.29 -4.69
C VAL A 66 -8.44 -3.78 -3.51
N LEU A 67 -9.67 -3.32 -3.75
CA LEU A 67 -10.55 -2.80 -2.70
C LEU A 67 -10.85 -3.87 -1.64
N LYS A 68 -11.06 -5.12 -2.07
CA LYS A 68 -11.30 -6.24 -1.16
C LYS A 68 -10.09 -6.57 -0.29
N GLU A 69 -8.87 -6.39 -0.81
CA GLU A 69 -7.63 -6.61 -0.05
C GLU A 69 -7.34 -5.47 0.93
N ILE A 70 -7.67 -4.23 0.57
CA ILE A 70 -7.48 -3.05 1.45
C ILE A 70 -8.40 -3.11 2.66
N LEU A 71 -9.65 -3.52 2.46
CA LEU A 71 -10.64 -3.56 3.52
C LEU A 71 -10.30 -4.67 4.52
N PRO A 72 -10.49 -4.43 5.83
CA PRO A 72 -10.34 -5.48 6.82
C PRO A 72 -11.30 -6.63 6.48
N LYS A 73 -10.83 -7.87 6.63
CA LYS A 73 -11.65 -9.07 6.43
C LYS A 73 -12.82 -9.05 7.40
N SER A 74 -13.95 -8.55 6.95
CA SER A 74 -15.22 -8.65 7.66
C SER A 74 -15.79 -10.05 7.40
N GLU A 75 -16.07 -10.80 8.47
CA GLU A 75 -16.71 -12.11 8.39
C GLU A 75 -18.15 -12.05 7.82
N PHE A 76 -18.74 -10.85 7.70
CA PHE A 76 -20.16 -10.68 7.40
C PHE A 76 -20.47 -9.76 6.19
N ALA A 77 -19.48 -9.10 5.58
CA ALA A 77 -19.71 -8.20 4.45
C ALA A 77 -19.43 -8.91 3.12
N LEU A 78 -20.44 -9.58 2.57
CA LEU A 78 -20.50 -9.97 1.16
C LEU A 78 -20.70 -8.70 0.31
N CYS A 79 -19.69 -7.83 0.21
CA CYS A 79 -19.73 -6.69 -0.69
C CYS A 79 -19.76 -7.21 -2.14
N ARG A 80 -20.85 -6.94 -2.85
CA ARG A 80 -21.14 -7.46 -4.18
C ARG A 80 -20.69 -6.53 -5.31
N SER A 81 -20.33 -5.29 -4.99
CA SER A 81 -19.93 -4.29 -5.99
C SER A 81 -18.79 -3.38 -5.53
N ASN A 82 -18.09 -2.77 -6.50
CA ASN A 82 -17.07 -1.74 -6.22
C ASN A 82 -17.65 -0.55 -5.44
N TYR A 83 -18.89 -0.17 -5.72
CA TYR A 83 -19.56 0.94 -5.05
C TYR A 83 -19.74 0.68 -3.54
N GLU A 84 -20.16 -0.54 -3.17
CA GLU A 84 -20.26 -0.95 -1.77
C GLU A 84 -18.89 -0.97 -1.09
N LEU A 85 -17.88 -1.53 -1.76
CA LEU A 85 -16.51 -1.55 -1.24
C LEU A 85 -15.94 -0.14 -1.03
N ILE A 86 -16.21 0.80 -1.95
CA ILE A 86 -15.80 2.20 -1.80
C ILE A 86 -16.51 2.85 -0.61
N LYS A 87 -17.80 2.59 -0.38
CA LYS A 87 -18.52 3.11 0.80
C LYS A 87 -17.91 2.61 2.10
N GLU A 88 -17.61 1.32 2.18
CA GLU A 88 -16.94 0.74 3.36
C GLU A 88 -15.54 1.32 3.54
N LEU A 89 -14.80 1.56 2.46
CA LEU A 89 -13.47 2.18 2.52
C LEU A 89 -13.55 3.61 3.06
N LEU A 90 -14.54 4.38 2.60
CA LEU A 90 -14.77 5.75 3.09
C LEU A 90 -15.19 5.75 4.56
N LYS A 91 -16.00 4.79 5.01
CA LYS A 91 -16.34 4.61 6.42
C LYS A 91 -15.10 4.28 7.25
N TYR A 92 -14.31 3.30 6.80
CA TYR A 92 -13.07 2.89 7.44
C TYR A 92 -12.05 4.04 7.55
N ALA A 93 -11.94 4.87 6.52
CA ALA A 93 -11.07 6.05 6.50
C ALA A 93 -11.50 7.17 7.46
N ARG A 94 -12.78 7.24 7.86
CA ARG A 94 -13.24 8.18 8.89
C ARG A 94 -12.85 7.74 10.30
N GLU A 95 -12.79 6.43 10.52
CA GLU A 95 -12.50 5.86 11.84
C GLU A 95 -11.00 5.71 12.09
N ARG A 96 -10.21 5.45 11.04
CA ARG A 96 -8.78 5.14 11.15
C ARG A 96 -7.97 5.81 10.05
N ARG A 97 -6.79 6.30 10.42
CA ARG A 97 -5.76 6.69 9.45
C ARG A 97 -4.95 5.45 9.06
N PHE A 98 -4.86 5.18 7.77
CA PHE A 98 -4.07 4.10 7.20
C PHE A 98 -3.40 4.57 5.91
N ALA A 99 -2.41 3.82 5.44
CA ALA A 99 -1.76 4.04 4.16
C ALA A 99 -1.89 2.80 3.28
N ILE A 100 -1.91 3.00 1.97
CA ILE A 100 -1.93 1.91 0.99
C ILE A 100 -0.72 2.11 0.08
N CYS A 101 0.02 1.03 -0.15
CA CYS A 101 1.08 0.99 -1.15
C CYS A 101 0.61 0.16 -2.34
N PHE A 102 0.59 0.77 -3.53
CA PHE A 102 0.35 0.09 -4.79
C PHE A 102 1.68 -0.18 -5.49
N ASP A 103 2.13 -1.43 -5.48
CA ASP A 103 3.35 -1.85 -6.17
C ASP A 103 3.03 -2.27 -7.61
N ASN A 104 3.87 -1.83 -8.55
CA ASN A 104 3.71 -2.06 -9.98
C ASN A 104 2.28 -1.76 -10.48
N PHE A 105 1.72 -0.61 -10.06
CA PHE A 105 0.34 -0.20 -10.33
C PHE A 105 0.01 -0.12 -11.83
N GLU A 106 1.01 0.00 -12.70
CA GLU A 106 0.86 -0.07 -14.16
C GLU A 106 0.29 -1.42 -14.66
N LYS A 107 0.27 -2.44 -13.80
CA LYS A 107 -0.33 -3.76 -14.09
C LYS A 107 -1.80 -3.85 -13.74
N LEU A 108 -2.41 -2.80 -13.17
CA LEU A 108 -3.86 -2.75 -12.97
C LEU A 108 -4.56 -2.77 -14.33
N LYS A 109 -5.46 -3.73 -14.50
CA LYS A 109 -6.32 -3.88 -15.66
C LYS A 109 -7.59 -3.07 -15.42
N GLU A 110 -7.47 -1.76 -15.53
CA GLU A 110 -8.64 -0.90 -15.65
C GLU A 110 -9.03 -0.81 -17.13
N LYS A 111 -10.31 -1.02 -17.42
CA LYS A 111 -10.92 -0.81 -18.74
C LYS A 111 -11.56 0.56 -18.77
#